data_AF-A0AAD8LGZ3-F1
#
_entry.id   AF-A0AAD8LGZ3-F1
#
_cell.length_a   1.000
_cell.length_b   1.000
_cell.length_c   1.000
_cell.angle_alpha   90.00
_cell.angle_beta   90.00
_cell.angle_gamma   90.00
#
_symmetry.space_group_name_H-M   'P 1'
#
loop_
_entity.id
_entity.type
_entity.pdbx_description
1 polymer ?
#
loop_
_entity_poly.entity_id
_entity_poly.type
_entity_poly.pdbx_seq_one_letter_code
_entity_poly.pdbx_strand_id
1 'polypeptide(L)'
;MIYTQMASMIFLDIPVGTGFSYARTSRASHSTEIQLSDHAYEFIKKWFESHPEFLANSFYVGGDSYSGMSVPIITQLISDGKDVGTEPYINLKGYILGNALTFQEETNYKIRFANGMGLISDELYESLFRTCGGEYRSEYVSPNNVGCLRNLELYEECIFGINPPNILEPYCDLRGSLIKLPTHKLLSEHQPLSSLLCRGYGYKYVYNWLNEDIVQEALHIRKGTIKEWIRCSDGLNFTKVVFDVRPYHINMSNKGYRSLIYSGDHDMAIPHQSTQAWIKQLNYSVIEQWRSWKLNGQIAGYTESHSNLMTFATVKGGGHTAPEYKPEEFPIMIRIWLGTYDTAEEAATVYDHAAIQLRGPADALTNFTVPPTELSLEKNVSSVDCGYNSGYR
;
A
#
# COMPACT_ATOMS: atom_id res chain seq x y z
N MET A 1 -9.68 -0.90 12.00
CA MET A 1 -8.28 -1.37 12.14
C MET A 1 -8.29 -2.84 12.52
N ILE A 2 -8.23 -3.76 11.56
CA ILE A 2 -8.12 -5.22 11.84
C ILE A 2 -6.65 -5.68 11.79
N TYR A 3 -5.77 -4.86 11.21
CA TYR A 3 -4.32 -5.08 11.12
C TYR A 3 -3.60 -5.14 12.48
N THR A 4 -4.06 -4.35 13.47
CA THR A 4 -3.45 -4.29 14.80
C THR A 4 -3.66 -5.55 15.63
N GLN A 5 -4.50 -6.47 15.17
CA GLN A 5 -4.64 -7.80 15.78
C GLN A 5 -3.59 -8.81 15.26
N MET A 6 -2.73 -8.42 14.32
CA MET A 6 -1.72 -9.29 13.70
C MET A 6 -0.29 -8.87 14.05
N ALA A 7 -0.06 -7.56 14.12
CA ALA A 7 1.24 -6.99 14.37
C ALA A 7 1.08 -5.64 15.06
N SER A 8 2.10 -5.26 15.84
CA SER A 8 2.28 -3.87 16.25
C SER A 8 2.75 -3.07 15.04
N MET A 9 1.99 -2.05 14.66
CA MET A 9 2.27 -1.23 13.48
C MET A 9 2.78 0.14 13.90
N ILE A 10 3.81 0.61 13.21
CA ILE A 10 4.31 1.98 13.32
C ILE A 10 3.94 2.70 12.02
N PHE A 11 3.12 3.73 12.12
CA PHE A 11 2.82 4.64 11.01
C PHE A 11 3.72 5.86 11.15
N LEU A 12 4.60 6.06 10.17
CA LEU A 12 5.61 7.12 10.20
C LEU A 12 5.30 8.16 9.10
N ASP A 13 4.97 9.38 9.50
CA ASP A 13 4.88 10.52 8.60
C ASP A 13 6.30 10.91 8.15
N ILE A 14 6.64 10.67 6.87
CA ILE A 14 7.97 10.96 6.32
C ILE A 14 7.88 11.19 4.80
N PRO A 15 8.67 12.10 4.20
CA PRO A 15 9.71 12.98 4.75
C PRO A 15 9.15 14.14 5.60
N VAL A 16 10.06 14.97 6.13
CA VAL A 16 9.69 16.23 6.79
C VAL A 16 8.73 17.05 5.92
N GLY A 17 7.67 17.57 6.53
CA GLY A 17 6.58 18.26 5.86
C GLY A 17 5.38 17.37 5.52
N THR A 18 5.50 16.05 5.68
CA THR A 18 4.39 15.10 5.55
C THR A 18 3.63 15.03 6.87
N GLY A 19 2.30 15.13 6.81
CA GLY A 19 1.42 15.04 7.98
C GLY A 19 1.87 15.92 9.14
N PHE A 20 2.25 15.32 10.26
CA PHE A 20 2.73 16.04 11.45
C PHE A 20 4.26 16.17 11.56
N SER A 21 5.02 15.63 10.61
CA SER A 21 6.49 15.70 10.64
C SER A 21 7.00 17.07 10.22
N TYR A 22 7.86 17.67 11.05
CA TYR A 22 8.34 19.04 10.87
C TYR A 22 9.84 19.19 11.11
N ALA A 23 10.42 20.27 10.58
CA ALA A 23 11.78 20.71 10.87
C ALA A 23 11.80 22.12 11.47
N ARG A 24 12.87 22.45 12.19
CA ARG A 24 13.08 23.78 12.79
C ARG A 24 13.74 24.78 11.84
N THR A 25 14.32 24.32 10.74
CA THR A 25 15.02 25.16 9.76
C THR A 25 14.60 24.78 8.35
N SER A 26 14.66 25.75 7.43
CA SER A 26 14.37 25.52 6.01
C SER A 26 15.33 24.54 5.35
N ARG A 27 16.59 24.49 5.80
CA ARG A 27 17.55 23.47 5.32
C ARG A 27 17.12 22.06 5.73
N ALA A 28 16.64 21.89 6.96
CA ALA A 28 16.22 20.58 7.46
C ALA A 28 14.82 20.15 6.96
N SER A 29 14.08 21.03 6.28
CA SER A 29 12.84 20.64 5.59
C SER A 29 13.09 20.05 4.20
N HIS A 30 14.31 20.17 3.66
CA HIS A 30 14.69 19.53 2.41
C HIS A 30 14.92 18.02 2.60
N SER A 31 14.50 17.20 1.65
CA SER A 31 14.78 15.76 1.63
C SER A 31 14.92 15.21 0.21
N THR A 32 15.64 14.10 0.09
CA THR A 32 15.71 13.23 -1.09
C THR A 32 15.32 11.80 -0.71
N GLU A 33 15.24 10.85 -1.66
CA GLU A 33 15.04 9.43 -1.34
C GLU A 33 16.11 8.87 -0.40
N ILE A 34 17.35 9.36 -0.50
CA ILE A 34 18.44 8.94 0.38
C ILE A 34 18.24 9.54 1.78
N GLN A 35 18.07 10.87 1.87
CA GLN A 35 17.93 11.55 3.17
C GLN A 35 16.66 11.12 3.92
N LEU A 36 15.55 10.91 3.22
CA LEU A 36 14.33 10.40 3.86
C LEU A 36 14.55 8.99 4.41
N SER A 37 15.34 8.16 3.72
CA SER A 37 15.64 6.80 4.16
C SER A 37 16.58 6.80 5.37
N ASP A 38 17.57 7.69 5.38
CA ASP A 38 18.46 7.91 6.54
C ASP A 38 17.66 8.39 7.77
N HIS A 39 16.74 9.34 7.58
CA HIS A 39 15.86 9.82 8.63
C HIS A 39 14.92 8.72 9.16
N ALA A 40 14.40 7.87 8.28
CA ALA A 40 13.59 6.71 8.67
C ALA A 40 14.41 5.73 9.52
N TYR A 41 15.62 5.41 9.08
CA TYR A 41 16.51 4.51 9.80
C TYR A 41 16.89 5.07 11.18
N GLU A 42 17.21 6.36 11.26
CA GLU A 42 17.49 7.05 12.52
C GLU A 42 16.28 7.06 13.46
N PHE A 43 15.07 7.27 12.92
CA PHE A 43 13.83 7.16 13.70
C PHE A 43 13.64 5.73 14.24
N ILE A 44 13.81 4.70 13.41
CA ILE A 44 13.63 3.30 13.78
C ILE A 44 14.59 2.92 14.92
N LYS A 45 15.87 3.31 14.83
CA LYS A 45 16.85 3.09 15.91
C LYS A 45 16.38 3.71 17.23
N LYS A 46 16.03 5.00 17.23
CA LYS A 46 15.55 5.70 18.43
C LYS A 46 14.27 5.13 18.99
N TRP A 47 13.40 4.63 18.12
CA TRP A 47 12.17 3.95 18.55
C TRP A 47 12.52 2.67 19.31
N PHE A 48 13.44 1.85 18.80
CA PHE A 48 13.88 0.62 19.49
C PHE A 48 14.73 0.88 20.75
N GLU A 49 15.50 1.98 20.80
CA GLU A 49 16.18 2.41 22.02
C GLU A 49 15.19 2.77 23.14
N SER A 50 14.05 3.37 22.78
CA SER A 50 12.99 3.75 23.71
C SER A 50 11.98 2.63 24.01
N HIS A 51 11.94 1.59 23.18
CA HIS A 51 11.03 0.45 23.30
C HIS A 51 11.80 -0.89 23.17
N PRO A 52 12.78 -1.16 24.04
CA PRO A 52 13.66 -2.33 23.92
C PRO A 52 12.93 -3.67 24.01
N GLU A 53 11.73 -3.71 24.60
CA GLU A 53 10.86 -4.89 24.67
C GLU A 53 10.44 -5.42 23.29
N PHE A 54 10.50 -4.58 22.24
CA PHE A 54 10.19 -4.99 20.88
C PHE A 54 11.40 -5.54 20.10
N LEU A 55 12.63 -5.49 20.63
CA LEU A 55 13.84 -5.92 19.91
C LEU A 55 13.82 -7.39 19.49
N ALA A 56 13.16 -8.24 20.27
CA ALA A 56 13.00 -9.65 19.95
C ALA A 56 12.02 -9.91 18.79
N ASN A 57 11.11 -8.97 18.52
CA ASN A 57 10.05 -9.16 17.54
C ASN A 57 10.60 -9.14 16.12
N SER A 58 10.00 -9.95 15.25
CA SER A 58 10.30 -9.89 13.81
C SER A 58 9.90 -8.52 13.27
N PHE A 59 10.86 -7.82 12.65
CA PHE A 59 10.66 -6.50 12.09
C PHE A 59 10.54 -6.57 10.56
N TYR A 60 9.54 -5.87 10.02
CA TYR A 60 9.30 -5.73 8.59
C TYR A 60 9.11 -4.26 8.24
N VAL A 61 9.61 -3.86 7.07
CA VAL A 61 9.37 -2.51 6.53
C VAL A 61 8.29 -2.61 5.46
N GLY A 62 7.27 -1.77 5.53
CA GLY A 62 6.13 -1.80 4.63
C GLY A 62 5.85 -0.45 3.98
N GLY A 63 5.25 -0.45 2.80
CA GLY A 63 4.71 0.76 2.18
C GLY A 63 4.00 0.48 0.85
N ASP A 64 3.32 1.50 0.33
CA ASP A 64 2.63 1.45 -0.95
C ASP A 64 3.12 2.58 -1.87
N SER A 65 2.87 2.45 -3.18
CA SER A 65 3.07 3.54 -4.14
C SER A 65 4.52 4.04 -4.18
N TYR A 66 4.74 5.34 -3.93
CA TYR A 66 6.08 5.95 -3.94
C TYR A 66 7.01 5.39 -2.86
N SER A 67 6.48 4.74 -1.82
CA SER A 67 7.29 4.02 -0.84
C SER A 67 8.09 2.87 -1.47
N GLY A 68 7.74 2.43 -2.69
CA GLY A 68 8.59 1.56 -3.51
C GLY A 68 10.01 2.08 -3.68
N MET A 69 10.21 3.40 -3.73
CA MET A 69 11.53 4.02 -3.85
C MET A 69 12.31 4.00 -2.53
N SER A 70 11.63 4.15 -1.39
CA SER A 70 12.29 4.32 -0.09
C SER A 70 12.41 3.04 0.71
N VAL A 71 11.41 2.16 0.70
CA VAL A 71 11.39 0.93 1.52
C VAL A 71 12.59 0.01 1.24
N PRO A 72 13.00 -0.26 -0.02
CA PRO A 72 14.20 -1.04 -0.28
C PRO A 72 15.48 -0.40 0.27
N ILE A 73 15.58 0.94 0.22
CA ILE A 73 16.72 1.71 0.73
C ILE A 73 16.73 1.65 2.26
N ILE A 74 15.60 1.90 2.92
CA ILE A 74 15.44 1.82 4.38
C ILE A 74 15.79 0.41 4.87
N THR A 75 15.28 -0.62 4.19
CA THR A 75 15.56 -2.02 4.52
C THR A 75 17.05 -2.32 4.41
N GLN A 76 17.71 -1.80 3.37
CA GLN A 76 19.16 -1.94 3.21
C GLN A 76 19.92 -1.23 4.32
N LEU A 77 19.55 -0.01 4.70
CA LEU A 77 20.21 0.71 5.81
C LEU A 77 20.12 -0.05 7.14
N ILE A 78 18.95 -0.63 7.44
CA ILE A 78 18.77 -1.47 8.64
C ILE A 78 19.68 -2.71 8.58
N SER A 79 19.75 -3.36 7.42
CA SER A 79 20.61 -4.53 7.21
C SER A 79 22.09 -4.18 7.35
N ASP A 80 22.55 -3.12 6.67
CA ASP A 80 23.95 -2.67 6.68
C ASP A 80 24.36 -2.23 8.09
N GLY A 81 23.44 -1.61 8.84
CA GLY A 81 23.64 -1.27 10.25
C GLY A 81 24.03 -2.46 11.11
N LYS A 82 23.38 -3.62 10.91
CA LYS A 82 23.74 -4.86 11.59
C LYS A 82 25.15 -5.33 11.21
N ASP A 83 25.51 -5.28 9.93
CA ASP A 83 26.80 -5.76 9.42
C ASP A 83 27.98 -4.95 9.97
N VAL A 84 27.78 -3.65 10.23
CA VAL A 84 28.80 -2.77 10.81
C VAL A 84 28.73 -2.65 12.34
N GLY A 85 27.87 -3.44 13.01
CA GLY A 85 27.77 -3.47 14.47
C GLY A 85 27.06 -2.25 15.09
N THR A 86 26.13 -1.62 14.37
CA THR A 86 25.32 -0.51 14.88
C THR A 86 24.22 -1.04 15.80
N GLU A 87 24.21 -0.58 17.05
CA GLU A 87 23.13 -0.85 18.00
C GLU A 87 21.98 0.17 17.88
N PRO A 88 20.74 -0.20 18.23
CA PRO A 88 20.31 -1.55 18.61
C PRO A 88 20.16 -2.50 17.40
N TYR A 89 20.40 -3.79 17.61
CA TYR A 89 20.22 -4.79 16.55
C TYR A 89 18.75 -5.04 16.26
N ILE A 90 18.28 -4.55 15.11
CA ILE A 90 16.90 -4.73 14.64
C ILE A 90 16.76 -6.13 14.03
N ASN A 91 15.81 -6.92 14.53
CA ASN A 91 15.50 -8.27 14.03
C ASN A 91 14.72 -8.22 12.70
N LEU A 92 15.32 -7.60 11.68
CA LEU A 92 14.77 -7.47 10.34
C LEU A 92 14.59 -8.84 9.68
N LYS A 93 13.39 -9.11 9.15
CA LYS A 93 13.05 -10.35 8.43
C LYS A 93 12.79 -10.13 6.95
N GLY A 94 12.30 -8.96 6.56
CA GLY A 94 11.95 -8.68 5.17
C GLY A 94 11.20 -7.37 5.01
N TYR A 95 10.59 -7.20 3.83
CA TYR A 95 9.83 -6.00 3.50
C TYR A 95 8.61 -6.33 2.62
N ILE A 96 7.62 -5.44 2.66
CA ILE A 96 6.34 -5.58 1.97
C ILE A 96 6.10 -4.32 1.14
N LEU A 97 5.73 -4.48 -0.12
CA LEU A 97 5.48 -3.38 -1.04
C LEU A 97 4.21 -3.60 -1.85
N GLY A 98 3.31 -2.63 -1.81
CA GLY A 98 2.07 -2.62 -2.57
C GLY A 98 2.06 -1.61 -3.70
N ASN A 99 1.70 -2.04 -4.92
CA ASN A 99 1.55 -1.17 -6.08
C ASN A 99 2.71 -0.18 -6.19
N ALA A 100 3.93 -0.69 -6.04
CA ALA A 100 5.08 0.11 -5.65
C ALA A 100 5.89 0.58 -6.86
N LEU A 101 6.20 1.87 -6.92
CA LEU A 101 7.08 2.43 -7.95
C LEU A 101 8.50 1.93 -7.73
N THR A 102 9.07 1.30 -8.74
CA THR A 102 10.38 0.63 -8.69
C THR A 102 11.36 1.25 -9.67
N PHE A 103 10.90 1.73 -10.83
CA PHE A 103 11.71 2.42 -11.84
C PHE A 103 10.86 3.39 -12.70
N GLN A 104 11.47 4.41 -13.31
CA GLN A 104 10.72 5.48 -13.99
C GLN A 104 9.91 5.01 -15.21
N GLU A 105 10.41 4.04 -15.96
CA GLU A 105 9.80 3.54 -17.19
C GLU A 105 8.50 2.74 -16.93
N GLU A 106 8.13 2.47 -15.67
CA GLU A 106 6.87 1.77 -15.34
C GLU A 106 5.63 2.50 -15.88
N THR A 107 5.71 3.82 -16.04
CA THR A 107 4.65 4.62 -16.65
C THR A 107 4.29 4.16 -18.07
N ASN A 108 5.22 3.56 -18.82
CA ASN A 108 4.96 3.01 -20.15
C ASN A 108 3.99 1.81 -20.12
N TYR A 109 3.82 1.14 -18.98
CA TYR A 109 2.90 0.01 -18.84
C TYR A 109 1.43 0.45 -18.75
N LYS A 110 1.14 1.74 -18.53
CA LYS A 110 -0.23 2.26 -18.46
C LYS A 110 -1.00 2.03 -19.76
N ILE A 111 -0.35 2.19 -20.91
CA ILE A 111 -0.96 1.94 -22.22
C ILE A 111 -1.28 0.46 -22.42
N ARG A 112 -0.35 -0.43 -22.03
CA ARG A 112 -0.58 -1.88 -22.06
C ARG A 112 -1.73 -2.28 -21.12
N PHE A 113 -1.78 -1.69 -19.93
CA PHE A 113 -2.86 -1.91 -18.98
C PHE A 113 -4.21 -1.45 -19.54
N ALA A 114 -4.26 -0.24 -20.11
CA ALA A 114 -5.48 0.31 -20.72
C ALA A 114 -6.02 -0.60 -21.82
N ASN A 115 -5.15 -1.13 -22.69
CA ASN A 115 -5.56 -2.11 -23.70
C ASN A 115 -6.07 -3.41 -23.06
N GLY A 116 -5.33 -3.97 -22.09
CA GLY A 116 -5.72 -5.21 -21.40
C GLY A 116 -7.04 -5.11 -20.62
N MET A 117 -7.42 -3.90 -20.21
CA MET A 117 -8.70 -3.62 -19.53
C MET A 117 -9.79 -3.11 -20.47
N GLY A 118 -9.54 -3.08 -21.79
CA GLY A 118 -10.51 -2.65 -22.80
C GLY A 118 -10.82 -1.15 -22.81
N LEU A 119 -9.95 -0.32 -22.21
CA LEU A 119 -10.08 1.14 -22.20
C LEU A 119 -9.64 1.77 -23.53
N ILE A 120 -8.79 1.08 -24.29
CA ILE A 120 -8.41 1.44 -25.67
C ILE A 120 -8.49 0.23 -26.58
N SER A 121 -8.72 0.46 -27.87
CA SER A 121 -8.78 -0.61 -28.86
C SER A 121 -7.41 -1.19 -29.20
N ASP A 122 -7.39 -2.41 -29.73
CA ASP A 122 -6.16 -3.08 -30.18
C ASP A 122 -5.48 -2.28 -31.30
N GLU A 123 -6.23 -1.66 -32.21
CA GLU A 123 -5.68 -0.84 -33.29
C GLU A 123 -4.96 0.39 -32.75
N LEU A 124 -5.51 1.05 -31.73
CA LEU A 124 -4.85 2.19 -31.08
C LEU A 124 -3.61 1.73 -30.33
N TYR A 125 -3.66 0.62 -29.61
CA TYR A 125 -2.51 0.05 -28.90
C TYR A 125 -1.37 -0.30 -29.86
N GLU A 126 -1.66 -1.00 -30.96
CA GLU A 126 -0.67 -1.33 -31.99
C GLU A 126 -0.13 -0.07 -32.71
N SER A 127 -1.00 0.92 -32.96
CA SER A 127 -0.59 2.20 -33.54
C SER A 127 0.37 2.95 -32.61
N LEU A 128 0.03 3.07 -31.32
CA LEU A 128 0.90 3.64 -30.28
C LEU A 128 2.26 2.94 -30.26
N PHE A 129 2.28 1.60 -30.20
CA PHE A 129 3.53 0.85 -30.18
C PHE A 129 4.38 1.11 -31.43
N ARG A 130 3.78 1.08 -32.63
CA ARG A 130 4.49 1.34 -33.90
C ARG A 130 5.02 2.76 -34.00
N THR A 131 4.25 3.77 -33.59
CA THR A 131 4.65 5.18 -33.75
C THR A 131 5.56 5.68 -32.64
N CYS A 132 5.40 5.17 -31.41
CA CYS A 132 6.15 5.63 -30.25
C CYS A 132 7.32 4.71 -29.86
N GLY A 133 7.39 3.48 -30.41
CA GLY A 133 8.49 2.56 -30.14
C GLY A 133 8.53 2.02 -28.70
N GLY A 134 7.40 2.07 -27.98
CA GLY A 134 7.30 1.63 -26.59
C GLY A 134 7.72 2.66 -25.54
N GLU A 135 8.07 3.89 -25.95
CA GLU A 135 8.31 5.02 -25.06
C GLU A 135 7.18 6.05 -25.21
N TYR A 136 6.42 6.26 -24.15
CA TYR A 136 5.20 7.07 -24.15
C TYR A 136 5.30 8.27 -23.19
N ARG A 137 6.37 8.35 -22.41
CA ARG A 137 6.64 9.49 -21.52
C ARG A 137 6.90 10.75 -22.36
N SER A 138 6.15 11.80 -22.09
CA SER A 138 6.10 13.00 -22.93
C SER A 138 7.46 13.70 -23.04
N GLU A 139 8.30 13.60 -22.03
CA GLU A 139 9.64 14.18 -22.01
C GLU A 139 10.66 13.43 -22.91
N TYR A 140 10.36 12.19 -23.31
CA TYR A 140 11.20 11.37 -24.18
C TYR A 140 10.64 11.21 -25.61
N VAL A 141 9.39 11.61 -25.84
CA VAL A 141 8.79 11.62 -27.17
C VAL A 141 9.22 12.88 -27.92
N SER A 142 9.82 12.70 -29.11
CA SER A 142 10.23 13.82 -29.96
C SER A 142 9.02 14.68 -30.34
N PRO A 143 9.10 16.03 -30.22
CA PRO A 143 8.05 16.93 -30.68
C PRO A 143 7.72 16.81 -32.18
N ASN A 144 8.65 16.27 -32.98
CA ASN A 144 8.48 16.05 -34.42
C ASN A 144 7.79 14.70 -34.73
N ASN A 145 7.60 13.83 -33.75
CA ASN A 145 6.90 12.56 -33.93
C ASN A 145 5.38 12.76 -33.86
N VAL A 146 4.84 13.42 -34.88
CA VAL A 146 3.41 13.78 -34.98
C VAL A 146 2.51 12.55 -34.89
N GLY A 147 2.94 11.41 -35.43
CA GLY A 147 2.18 10.16 -35.35
C GLY A 147 2.00 9.67 -33.91
N CYS A 148 3.10 9.64 -33.14
CA CYS A 148 3.05 9.27 -31.73
C CYS A 148 2.21 10.26 -30.91
N LEU A 149 2.46 11.56 -31.08
CA LEU A 149 1.73 12.60 -30.35
C LEU A 149 0.22 12.54 -30.58
N ARG A 150 -0.20 12.32 -31.83
CA ARG A 150 -1.63 12.15 -32.17
C ARG A 150 -2.22 10.90 -31.53
N ASN A 151 -1.50 9.78 -31.53
CA ASN A 151 -1.98 8.56 -30.89
C ASN A 151 -2.05 8.69 -29.36
N LEU A 152 -1.10 9.42 -28.75
CA LEU A 152 -1.14 9.74 -27.32
C LEU A 152 -2.33 10.64 -26.98
N GLU A 153 -2.66 11.61 -27.83
CA GLU A 153 -3.86 12.44 -27.66
C GLU A 153 -5.14 11.59 -27.71
N LEU A 154 -5.26 10.68 -28.69
CA LEU A 154 -6.38 9.73 -28.76
C LEU A 154 -6.46 8.82 -27.53
N TYR A 155 -5.31 8.37 -27.02
CA TYR A 155 -5.24 7.60 -25.78
C TYR A 155 -5.79 8.40 -24.60
N GLU A 156 -5.33 9.63 -24.40
CA GLU A 156 -5.81 10.51 -23.32
C GLU A 156 -7.31 10.82 -23.45
N GLU A 157 -7.83 10.97 -24.68
CA GLU A 157 -9.26 11.11 -24.93
C GLU A 157 -10.05 9.86 -24.51
N CYS A 158 -9.54 8.66 -24.81
CA CYS A 158 -10.20 7.40 -24.44
C CYS A 158 -10.26 7.17 -22.93
N ILE A 159 -9.19 7.53 -22.20
CA ILE A 159 -9.11 7.32 -20.76
C ILE A 159 -9.61 8.52 -19.94
N PHE A 160 -10.08 9.58 -20.60
CA PHE A 160 -10.55 10.77 -19.91
C PHE A 160 -11.72 10.42 -18.96
N GLY A 161 -11.58 10.76 -17.68
CA GLY A 161 -12.58 10.43 -16.67
C GLY A 161 -12.51 9.00 -16.13
N ILE A 162 -11.42 8.26 -16.40
CA ILE A 162 -11.07 7.05 -15.64
C ILE A 162 -10.39 7.47 -14.32
N ASN A 163 -10.70 6.76 -13.24
CA ASN A 163 -10.02 6.91 -11.94
C ASN A 163 -8.76 6.03 -11.91
N PRO A 164 -7.53 6.57 -12.05
CA PRO A 164 -6.35 5.73 -12.21
C PRO A 164 -6.03 4.83 -10.99
N PRO A 165 -6.23 5.29 -9.74
CA PRO A 165 -6.09 4.41 -8.58
C PRO A 165 -6.99 3.18 -8.56
N ASN A 166 -8.17 3.22 -9.19
CA ASN A 166 -9.01 2.04 -9.38
C ASN A 166 -9.97 2.30 -10.53
N ILE A 167 -9.72 1.65 -11.68
CA ILE A 167 -10.47 1.93 -12.91
C ILE A 167 -11.96 1.54 -12.86
N LEU A 168 -12.38 0.78 -11.85
CA LEU A 168 -13.79 0.43 -11.66
C LEU A 168 -14.55 1.45 -10.81
N GLU A 169 -13.85 2.34 -10.12
CA GLU A 169 -14.47 3.39 -9.33
C GLU A 169 -14.71 4.64 -10.19
N PRO A 170 -15.76 5.43 -9.87
CA PRO A 170 -16.03 6.67 -10.59
C PRO A 170 -14.86 7.66 -10.46
N TYR A 171 -14.65 8.47 -11.50
CA TYR A 171 -13.75 9.60 -11.42
C TYR A 171 -14.38 10.74 -10.63
N CYS A 172 -13.82 10.99 -9.45
CA CYS A 172 -14.34 11.95 -8.49
C CYS A 172 -13.52 13.24 -8.55
N ASP A 173 -13.82 14.12 -9.49
CA ASP A 173 -13.27 15.47 -9.45
C ASP A 173 -14.04 16.33 -8.45
N LEU A 174 -13.36 16.74 -7.37
CA LEU A 174 -13.89 17.66 -6.37
C LEU A 174 -14.31 19.02 -6.95
N ARG A 175 -13.82 19.38 -8.15
CA ARG A 175 -14.18 20.60 -8.88
C ARG A 175 -15.34 20.42 -9.87
N GLY A 176 -15.83 19.19 -10.05
CA GLY A 176 -16.93 18.90 -10.97
C GLY A 176 -16.58 19.10 -12.44
N SER A 177 -15.31 18.92 -12.85
CA SER A 177 -14.94 19.03 -14.27
C SER A 177 -15.73 18.06 -15.11
N LEU A 178 -16.22 18.55 -16.25
CA LEU A 178 -17.01 17.77 -17.20
C LEU A 178 -16.18 16.62 -17.76
N ILE A 179 -16.73 15.40 -17.76
CA ILE A 179 -16.22 14.31 -18.59
C ILE A 179 -16.38 14.75 -20.06
N LYS A 180 -15.27 15.03 -20.74
CA LYS A 180 -15.28 15.35 -22.17
C LYS A 180 -15.54 14.06 -22.93
N LEU A 181 -16.73 13.94 -23.49
CA LEU A 181 -17.04 12.86 -24.43
C LEU A 181 -16.23 13.07 -25.72
N PRO A 182 -15.81 11.99 -26.41
CA PRO A 182 -15.19 12.08 -27.72
C PRO A 182 -16.06 12.92 -28.67
N THR A 183 -15.39 13.73 -29.49
CA THR A 183 -15.86 14.90 -30.25
C THR A 183 -17.09 14.71 -31.15
N HIS A 184 -17.65 13.49 -31.24
CA HIS A 184 -18.73 13.10 -32.16
C HIS A 184 -20.01 12.56 -31.53
N LYS A 185 -20.20 12.55 -30.21
CA LYS A 185 -21.52 12.22 -29.60
C LYS A 185 -21.93 13.21 -28.50
N LEU A 186 -23.19 13.64 -28.58
CA LEU A 186 -23.81 14.76 -27.86
C LEU A 186 -23.82 14.66 -26.33
N LEU A 187 -23.99 15.87 -25.75
CA LEU A 187 -24.34 16.27 -24.39
C LEU A 187 -23.30 15.93 -23.31
N SER A 188 -22.70 16.98 -22.75
CA SER A 188 -21.98 16.91 -21.49
C SER A 188 -22.90 16.30 -20.42
N GLU A 189 -22.67 15.04 -20.08
CA GLU A 189 -23.41 14.40 -19.00
C GLU A 189 -22.94 15.02 -17.67
N HIS A 190 -23.80 15.85 -17.09
CA HIS A 190 -23.69 16.25 -15.71
C HIS A 190 -24.23 15.12 -14.85
N GLN A 191 -23.34 14.27 -14.34
CA GLN A 191 -23.67 13.52 -13.13
C GLN A 191 -22.86 14.11 -11.99
N PRO A 192 -23.44 14.98 -11.15
CA PRO A 192 -22.93 15.14 -9.79
C PRO A 192 -23.10 13.79 -9.11
N LEU A 193 -22.08 12.94 -9.25
CA LEU A 193 -21.98 11.68 -8.52
C LEU A 193 -22.21 12.00 -7.05
N SER A 194 -23.16 11.31 -6.44
CA SER A 194 -23.46 11.53 -5.02
C SER A 194 -22.18 11.30 -4.21
N SER A 195 -22.02 12.04 -3.11
CA SER A 195 -20.88 11.90 -2.21
C SER A 195 -20.71 10.48 -1.66
N LEU A 196 -21.73 9.63 -1.77
CA LEU A 196 -21.71 8.23 -1.35
C LEU A 196 -20.88 7.32 -2.27
N LEU A 197 -20.70 7.69 -3.55
CA LEU A 197 -20.04 6.85 -4.55
C LEU A 197 -18.52 7.09 -4.65
N CYS A 198 -18.04 8.16 -4.03
CA CYS A 198 -16.68 8.63 -4.16
C CYS A 198 -15.90 8.40 -2.88
N ARG A 199 -15.00 7.42 -2.90
CA ARG A 199 -14.10 7.08 -1.78
C ARG A 199 -13.31 8.28 -1.26
N GLY A 200 -13.00 9.23 -2.15
CA GLY A 200 -12.34 10.49 -1.83
C GLY A 200 -13.01 11.32 -0.72
N TYR A 201 -14.33 11.25 -0.57
CA TYR A 201 -15.03 11.96 0.51
C TYR A 201 -14.68 11.40 1.90
N GLY A 202 -14.33 10.12 1.99
CA GLY A 202 -13.81 9.48 3.21
C GLY A 202 -12.61 10.24 3.79
N TYR A 203 -11.72 10.72 2.92
CA TYR A 203 -10.52 11.44 3.33
C TYR A 203 -10.81 12.82 3.94
N LYS A 204 -11.97 13.43 3.63
CA LYS A 204 -12.39 14.70 4.25
C LYS A 204 -12.70 14.51 5.73
N TYR A 205 -13.28 13.37 6.12
CA TYR A 205 -13.51 13.07 7.53
C TYR A 205 -12.20 12.90 8.29
N VAL A 206 -11.22 12.22 7.68
CA VAL A 206 -9.88 12.07 8.26
C VAL A 206 -9.19 13.44 8.40
N TYR A 207 -9.26 14.27 7.37
CA TYR A 207 -8.72 15.63 7.40
C TYR A 207 -9.36 16.46 8.53
N ASN A 208 -10.70 16.44 8.65
CA ASN A 208 -11.39 17.18 9.70
C ASN A 208 -10.98 16.66 11.09
N TRP A 209 -11.02 15.34 11.28
CA TRP A 209 -10.70 14.68 12.55
C TRP A 209 -9.27 14.97 13.01
N LEU A 210 -8.27 14.82 12.14
CA LEU A 210 -6.85 15.09 12.49
C LEU A 210 -6.56 16.57 12.71
N ASN A 211 -7.44 17.48 12.27
CA ASN A 211 -7.32 18.92 12.49
C ASN A 211 -8.16 19.42 13.68
N GLU A 212 -8.83 18.54 14.43
CA GLU A 212 -9.45 18.92 15.70
C GLU A 212 -8.40 19.05 16.80
N ASP A 213 -8.47 20.14 17.57
CA ASP A 213 -7.53 20.44 18.67
C ASP A 213 -7.45 19.29 19.68
N ILE A 214 -8.60 18.68 20.03
CA ILE A 214 -8.67 17.57 20.98
C ILE A 214 -7.96 16.32 20.46
N VAL A 215 -7.98 16.08 19.14
CA VAL A 215 -7.32 14.94 18.51
C VAL A 215 -5.82 15.17 18.45
N GLN A 216 -5.39 16.38 18.07
CA GLN A 216 -3.97 16.74 18.07
C GLN A 216 -3.37 16.71 19.48
N GLU A 217 -4.12 17.12 20.51
CA GLU A 217 -3.69 17.00 21.90
C GLU A 217 -3.54 15.53 22.33
N ALA A 218 -4.51 14.68 21.99
CA ALA A 218 -4.47 13.24 22.28
C ALA A 218 -3.32 12.51 21.55
N LEU A 219 -2.97 12.95 20.34
CA LEU A 219 -1.82 12.44 19.58
C LEU A 219 -0.49 13.09 19.99
N HIS A 220 -0.51 13.97 20.98
CA HIS A 220 0.66 14.70 21.47
C HIS A 220 1.38 15.53 20.39
N ILE A 221 0.62 16.11 19.45
CA ILE A 221 1.17 16.96 18.41
C ILE A 221 1.70 18.25 19.03
N ARG A 222 2.95 18.60 18.68
CA ARG A 222 3.62 19.76 19.25
C ARG A 222 3.02 21.07 18.75
N LYS A 223 2.36 21.82 19.64
CA LYS A 223 1.78 23.13 19.34
C LYS A 223 2.81 24.09 18.73
N GLY A 224 2.37 24.84 17.71
CA GLY A 224 3.17 25.85 17.02
C GLY A 224 4.12 25.31 15.93
N THR A 225 4.04 24.02 15.60
CA THR A 225 4.89 23.40 14.55
C THR A 225 4.11 23.24 13.25
N ILE A 226 3.23 22.24 13.17
CA ILE A 226 2.27 22.04 12.09
C ILE A 226 0.94 22.66 12.50
N LYS A 227 0.40 23.54 11.66
CA LYS A 227 -0.91 24.18 11.90
C LYS A 227 -2.08 23.39 11.35
N GLU A 228 -1.86 22.74 10.22
CA GLU A 228 -2.87 22.02 9.47
C GLU A 228 -2.24 20.70 9.00
N TRP A 229 -2.85 19.59 9.37
CA TRP A 229 -2.52 18.28 8.85
C TRP A 229 -3.11 18.14 7.45
N ILE A 230 -2.27 17.74 6.50
CA ILE A 230 -2.66 17.50 5.11
C ILE A 230 -2.23 16.08 4.75
N ARG A 231 -3.16 15.29 4.19
CA ARG A 231 -2.91 13.87 3.83
C ARG A 231 -1.77 13.71 2.83
N CYS A 232 -1.78 14.49 1.76
CA CYS A 232 -0.75 14.49 0.72
C CYS A 232 -0.38 15.94 0.42
N SER A 233 0.86 16.33 0.68
CA SER A 233 1.35 17.68 0.46
C SER A 233 2.04 17.78 -0.91
N ASP A 234 1.52 18.61 -1.81
CA ASP A 234 2.16 18.90 -3.09
C ASP A 234 3.36 19.85 -2.95
N GLY A 235 3.49 20.51 -1.79
CA GLY A 235 4.49 21.54 -1.50
C GLY A 235 5.71 21.05 -0.72
N LEU A 236 5.99 19.74 -0.71
CA LEU A 236 7.15 19.20 -0.02
C LEU A 236 8.45 19.74 -0.65
N ASN A 237 9.39 20.17 0.19
CA ASN A 237 10.73 20.54 -0.23
C ASN A 237 11.54 19.27 -0.53
N PHE A 238 11.24 18.61 -1.64
CA PHE A 238 11.74 17.29 -1.97
C PHE A 238 12.43 17.26 -3.33
N THR A 239 13.59 16.61 -3.42
CA THR A 239 14.31 16.42 -4.69
C THR A 239 14.50 14.94 -4.97
N LYS A 240 13.98 14.50 -6.12
CA LYS A 240 14.14 13.12 -6.58
C LYS A 240 15.56 12.90 -7.08
N VAL A 241 16.27 11.94 -6.51
CA VAL A 241 17.67 11.60 -6.87
C VAL A 241 17.86 10.11 -7.13
N VAL A 242 16.91 9.27 -6.73
CA VAL A 242 16.89 7.84 -7.05
C VAL A 242 15.78 7.58 -8.05
N PHE A 243 16.09 6.82 -9.10
CA PHE A 243 15.18 6.57 -10.22
C PHE A 243 15.01 5.10 -10.59
N ASP A 244 15.79 4.23 -9.94
CA ASP A 244 15.72 2.78 -10.08
C ASP A 244 16.18 2.14 -8.77
N VAL A 245 15.32 1.32 -8.17
CA VAL A 245 15.62 0.61 -6.92
C VAL A 245 15.76 -0.90 -7.08
N ARG A 246 15.72 -1.43 -8.31
CA ARG A 246 15.99 -2.85 -8.57
C ARG A 246 17.32 -3.34 -7.97
N PRO A 247 18.43 -2.55 -7.97
CA PRO A 247 19.66 -2.96 -7.28
C PRO A 247 19.48 -3.20 -5.78
N TYR A 248 18.64 -2.43 -5.10
CA TYR A 248 18.36 -2.63 -3.66
C TYR A 248 17.57 -3.92 -3.42
N HIS A 249 16.62 -4.26 -4.29
CA HIS A 249 15.93 -5.56 -4.24
C HIS A 249 16.91 -6.73 -4.40
N ILE A 250 17.89 -6.62 -5.30
CA ILE A 250 18.95 -7.63 -5.50
C ILE A 250 19.82 -7.74 -4.25
N ASN A 251 20.26 -6.61 -3.68
CA ASN A 251 21.07 -6.61 -2.46
C ASN A 251 20.35 -7.30 -1.29
N MET A 252 19.07 -6.98 -1.07
CA MET A 252 18.29 -7.59 0.01
C MET A 252 18.05 -9.08 -0.22
N SER A 253 17.81 -9.47 -1.48
CA SER A 253 17.72 -10.88 -1.88
C SER A 253 19.00 -11.65 -1.56
N ASN A 254 20.17 -11.10 -1.91
CA ASN A 254 21.47 -11.73 -1.68
C ASN A 254 21.79 -11.89 -0.18
N LYS A 255 21.23 -11.03 0.67
CA LYS A 255 21.34 -11.14 2.13
C LYS A 255 20.30 -12.08 2.76
N GLY A 256 19.44 -12.70 1.96
CA GLY A 256 18.44 -13.67 2.43
C GLY A 256 17.20 -13.03 3.05
N TYR A 257 16.91 -11.75 2.79
CA TYR A 257 15.67 -11.14 3.21
C TYR A 257 14.53 -11.47 2.24
N ARG A 258 13.43 -11.95 2.80
CA ARG A 258 12.21 -12.22 2.04
C ARG A 258 11.47 -10.93 1.68
N SER A 259 10.70 -10.98 0.61
CA SER A 259 9.84 -9.85 0.22
C SER A 259 8.46 -10.30 -0.26
N LEU A 260 7.45 -9.48 0.05
CA LEU A 260 6.13 -9.55 -0.56
C LEU A 260 5.95 -8.33 -1.43
N ILE A 261 5.80 -8.55 -2.73
CA ILE A 261 5.38 -7.52 -3.66
C ILE A 261 3.93 -7.84 -4.02
N TYR A 262 3.02 -6.89 -3.87
CA TYR A 262 1.64 -7.07 -4.29
C TYR A 262 1.15 -5.94 -5.18
N SER A 263 0.14 -6.24 -6.00
CA SER A 263 -0.54 -5.24 -6.81
C SER A 263 -2.05 -5.47 -6.79
N GLY A 264 -2.84 -4.43 -6.53
CA GLY A 264 -4.24 -4.41 -6.95
C GLY A 264 -4.31 -4.52 -8.48
N ASP A 265 -5.08 -5.46 -9.00
CA ASP A 265 -5.14 -5.73 -10.44
C ASP A 265 -5.94 -4.69 -11.25
N HIS A 266 -6.60 -3.73 -10.58
CA HIS A 266 -7.31 -2.61 -11.20
C HIS A 266 -6.62 -1.25 -10.97
N ASP A 267 -5.39 -1.26 -10.44
CA ASP A 267 -4.57 -0.05 -10.36
C ASP A 267 -3.93 0.27 -11.71
N MET A 268 -4.33 1.39 -12.31
CA MET A 268 -3.70 1.93 -13.51
C MET A 268 -2.56 2.90 -13.18
N ALA A 269 -2.50 3.44 -11.96
CA ALA A 269 -1.44 4.35 -11.56
C ALA A 269 -0.08 3.63 -11.57
N ILE A 270 -0.02 2.42 -11.00
CA ILE A 270 1.12 1.51 -11.05
C ILE A 270 0.63 0.10 -11.45
N PRO A 271 0.54 -0.18 -12.76
CA PRO A 271 -0.03 -1.43 -13.26
C PRO A 271 0.73 -2.68 -12.80
N HIS A 272 0.00 -3.73 -12.41
CA HIS A 272 0.60 -5.02 -12.04
C HIS A 272 1.52 -5.60 -13.13
N GLN A 273 1.28 -5.31 -14.41
CA GLN A 273 2.16 -5.74 -15.51
C GLN A 273 3.56 -5.10 -15.44
N SER A 274 3.70 -3.88 -14.91
CA SER A 274 5.01 -3.26 -14.70
C SER A 274 5.77 -3.97 -13.60
N THR A 275 5.04 -4.31 -12.51
CA THR A 275 5.57 -5.07 -11.39
C THR A 275 6.10 -6.44 -11.83
N GLN A 276 5.28 -7.21 -12.57
CA GLN A 276 5.71 -8.48 -13.14
C GLN A 276 6.93 -8.34 -14.05
N ALA A 277 7.00 -7.26 -14.84
CA ALA A 277 8.08 -7.07 -15.79
C ALA A 277 9.43 -6.85 -15.10
N TRP A 278 9.51 -6.00 -14.06
CA TRP A 278 10.78 -5.81 -13.36
C TRP A 278 11.16 -7.03 -12.52
N ILE A 279 10.19 -7.73 -11.90
CA ILE A 279 10.47 -8.97 -11.17
C ILE A 279 11.10 -10.00 -12.13
N LYS A 280 10.54 -10.14 -13.33
CA LYS A 280 11.10 -11.01 -14.38
C LYS A 280 12.51 -10.60 -14.79
N GLN A 281 12.81 -9.30 -14.85
CA GLN A 281 14.15 -8.79 -15.18
C GLN A 281 15.20 -9.13 -14.13
N LEU A 282 14.81 -9.39 -12.87
CA LEU A 282 15.74 -9.86 -11.84
C LEU A 282 16.26 -11.28 -12.10
N ASN A 283 15.62 -12.03 -13.00
CA ASN A 283 16.08 -13.33 -13.49
C ASN A 283 16.25 -14.41 -12.40
N TYR A 284 15.40 -14.37 -11.36
CA TYR A 284 15.31 -15.44 -10.38
C TYR A 284 14.39 -16.57 -10.86
N SER A 285 14.71 -17.81 -10.46
CA SER A 285 13.89 -18.97 -10.85
C SER A 285 12.56 -18.96 -10.11
N VAL A 286 11.47 -19.28 -10.82
CA VAL A 286 10.16 -19.50 -10.22
C VAL A 286 10.17 -20.84 -9.49
N ILE A 287 9.88 -20.83 -8.18
CA ILE A 287 9.81 -22.04 -7.34
C ILE A 287 8.37 -22.49 -7.11
N GLU A 288 7.41 -21.56 -7.14
CA GLU A 288 5.98 -21.87 -7.16
C GLU A 288 5.32 -21.10 -8.30
N GLN A 289 4.81 -21.84 -9.28
CA GLN A 289 4.21 -21.26 -10.48
C GLN A 289 2.99 -20.41 -10.16
N TRP A 290 2.74 -19.44 -11.04
CA TRP A 290 1.53 -18.62 -11.06
C TRP A 290 0.25 -19.44 -10.83
N ARG A 291 -0.41 -19.19 -9.71
CA ARG A 291 -1.63 -19.89 -9.29
C ARG A 291 -2.59 -18.95 -8.57
N SER A 292 -3.87 -19.28 -8.60
CA SER A 292 -4.87 -18.52 -7.84
C SER A 292 -4.70 -18.76 -6.34
N TRP A 293 -4.82 -17.71 -5.52
CA TRP A 293 -5.12 -17.84 -4.11
C TRP A 293 -6.61 -17.53 -3.87
N LYS A 294 -7.19 -18.20 -2.88
CA LYS A 294 -8.63 -18.21 -2.66
C LYS A 294 -8.96 -17.79 -1.24
N LEU A 295 -10.11 -17.16 -1.10
CA LEU A 295 -10.74 -16.84 0.17
C LEU A 295 -12.24 -17.14 0.05
N ASN A 296 -12.80 -17.85 1.03
CA ASN A 296 -14.23 -18.22 1.06
C ASN A 296 -14.72 -18.91 -0.23
N GLY A 297 -13.88 -19.79 -0.78
CA GLY A 297 -14.17 -20.49 -2.04
C GLY A 297 -14.08 -19.64 -3.32
N GLN A 298 -13.81 -18.33 -3.21
CA GLN A 298 -13.66 -17.42 -4.34
C GLN A 298 -12.19 -17.13 -4.62
N ILE A 299 -11.86 -16.85 -5.88
CA ILE A 299 -10.51 -16.39 -6.25
C ILE A 299 -10.35 -14.95 -5.75
N ALA A 300 -9.41 -14.76 -4.83
CA ALA A 300 -9.08 -13.45 -4.27
C ALA A 300 -7.88 -12.81 -4.98
N GLY A 301 -7.13 -13.58 -5.77
CA GLY A 301 -6.08 -13.10 -6.65
C GLY A 301 -5.18 -14.22 -7.13
N TYR A 302 -3.97 -13.87 -7.57
CA TYR A 302 -2.97 -14.83 -8.05
C TYR A 302 -1.62 -14.58 -7.38
N THR A 303 -0.77 -15.60 -7.33
CA THR A 303 0.55 -15.48 -6.71
C THR A 303 1.57 -16.42 -7.34
N GLU A 304 2.83 -15.99 -7.30
CA GLU A 304 4.02 -16.71 -7.73
C GLU A 304 5.16 -16.45 -6.73
N SER A 305 6.01 -17.45 -6.51
CA SER A 305 7.16 -17.34 -5.60
C SER A 305 8.46 -17.64 -6.35
N HIS A 306 9.51 -16.94 -5.96
CA HIS A 306 10.82 -16.98 -6.61
C HIS A 306 11.92 -17.48 -5.66
N SER A 307 13.00 -18.01 -6.23
CA SER A 307 14.14 -18.60 -5.51
C SER A 307 14.87 -17.64 -4.57
N ASN A 308 14.65 -16.34 -4.70
CA ASN A 308 15.21 -15.29 -3.84
C ASN A 308 14.31 -14.93 -2.65
N LEU A 309 13.34 -15.78 -2.29
CA LEU A 309 12.37 -15.53 -1.20
C LEU A 309 11.42 -14.36 -1.47
N MET A 310 11.31 -13.92 -2.73
CA MET A 310 10.29 -12.97 -3.16
C MET A 310 9.00 -13.71 -3.49
N THR A 311 7.89 -13.18 -2.99
CA THR A 311 6.54 -13.57 -3.41
C THR A 311 5.90 -12.40 -4.11
N PHE A 312 5.38 -12.63 -5.32
CA PHE A 312 4.52 -11.69 -6.00
C PHE A 312 3.06 -12.13 -5.87
N ALA A 313 2.15 -11.20 -5.62
CA ALA A 313 0.73 -11.47 -5.56
C ALA A 313 -0.11 -10.36 -6.20
N THR A 314 -1.16 -10.71 -6.91
CA THR A 314 -2.23 -9.78 -7.27
C THR A 314 -3.38 -9.89 -6.29
N VAL A 315 -4.06 -8.78 -6.05
CA VAL A 315 -5.31 -8.70 -5.28
C VAL A 315 -6.43 -8.37 -6.26
N LYS A 316 -7.33 -9.33 -6.49
CA LYS A 316 -8.40 -9.23 -7.49
C LYS A 316 -9.43 -8.19 -7.08
N GLY A 317 -9.70 -7.25 -7.99
CA GLY A 317 -10.55 -6.08 -7.74
C GLY A 317 -9.91 -5.03 -6.81
N GLY A 318 -8.62 -5.18 -6.50
CA GLY A 318 -7.87 -4.20 -5.72
C GLY A 318 -7.44 -3.01 -6.58
N GLY A 319 -7.46 -1.80 -6.00
CA GLY A 319 -6.86 -0.60 -6.59
C GLY A 319 -5.44 -0.33 -6.06
N HIS A 320 -5.02 0.93 -6.13
CA HIS A 320 -3.67 1.40 -5.83
C HIS A 320 -3.22 1.10 -4.41
N THR A 321 -4.10 1.31 -3.45
CA THR A 321 -3.95 0.88 -2.06
C THR A 321 -4.82 -0.35 -1.87
N ALA A 322 -4.39 -1.53 -2.35
CA ALA A 322 -5.17 -2.77 -2.23
C ALA A 322 -5.82 -3.00 -0.84
N PRO A 323 -5.17 -2.68 0.31
CA PRO A 323 -5.79 -2.80 1.65
C PRO A 323 -7.07 -1.97 1.84
N GLU A 324 -7.23 -0.88 1.09
CA GLU A 324 -8.37 0.03 1.16
C GLU A 324 -9.57 -0.46 0.33
N TYR A 325 -9.29 -1.09 -0.81
CA TYR A 325 -10.30 -1.62 -1.74
C TYR A 325 -10.76 -3.03 -1.36
N LYS A 326 -9.87 -3.80 -0.72
CA LYS A 326 -10.05 -5.22 -0.40
C LYS A 326 -9.68 -5.52 1.06
N PRO A 327 -10.44 -4.95 2.02
CA PRO A 327 -10.10 -4.98 3.45
C PRO A 327 -10.34 -6.34 4.12
N GLU A 328 -10.95 -7.31 3.43
CA GLU A 328 -11.13 -8.68 3.90
C GLU A 328 -10.03 -9.59 3.35
N GLU A 329 -9.76 -9.48 2.04
CA GLU A 329 -8.80 -10.31 1.34
C GLU A 329 -7.34 -9.97 1.71
N PHE A 330 -7.02 -8.68 1.82
CA PHE A 330 -5.65 -8.23 2.03
C PHE A 330 -5.04 -8.66 3.38
N PRO A 331 -5.72 -8.48 4.54
CA PRO A 331 -5.20 -8.95 5.83
C PRO A 331 -4.81 -10.42 5.80
N ILE A 332 -5.63 -11.27 5.18
CA ILE A 332 -5.41 -12.72 5.10
C ILE A 332 -4.17 -13.04 4.28
N MET A 333 -4.01 -12.39 3.11
CA MET A 333 -2.77 -12.50 2.31
C MET A 333 -1.54 -12.15 3.16
N ILE A 334 -1.59 -11.07 3.93
CA ILE A 334 -0.49 -10.68 4.82
C ILE A 334 -0.27 -11.68 5.95
N ARG A 335 -1.33 -12.24 6.58
CA ARG A 335 -1.19 -13.23 7.67
C ARG A 335 -0.44 -14.48 7.21
N ILE A 336 -0.86 -14.99 6.06
CA ILE A 336 -0.27 -16.19 5.45
C ILE A 336 1.20 -15.90 5.13
N TRP A 337 1.47 -14.76 4.49
CA TRP A 337 2.84 -14.43 4.13
C TRP A 337 3.72 -14.21 5.36
N LEU A 338 3.27 -13.49 6.38
CA LEU A 338 4.03 -13.31 7.62
C LEU A 338 4.29 -14.63 8.38
N GLY A 339 3.66 -15.74 7.96
CA GLY A 339 3.82 -17.05 8.61
C GLY A 339 3.18 -17.09 9.99
N THR A 340 2.14 -16.26 10.21
CA THR A 340 1.41 -16.23 11.48
C THR A 340 0.43 -17.40 11.59
N TYR A 341 0.05 -17.99 10.44
CA TYR A 341 -0.87 -19.12 10.34
C TYR A 341 -0.44 -20.01 9.17
N ASP A 342 -0.69 -21.31 9.28
CA ASP A 342 -0.30 -22.31 8.28
C ASP A 342 -1.29 -22.35 7.11
N THR A 343 -2.53 -21.85 7.31
CA THR A 343 -3.57 -21.84 6.27
C THR A 343 -4.33 -20.52 6.17
N ALA A 344 -4.92 -20.27 4.99
CA ALA A 344 -5.81 -19.13 4.74
C ALA A 344 -7.08 -19.17 5.60
N GLU A 345 -7.56 -20.38 5.93
CA GLU A 345 -8.75 -20.60 6.74
C GLU A 345 -8.52 -20.24 8.21
N GLU A 346 -7.37 -20.61 8.78
CA GLU A 346 -6.95 -20.18 10.12
C GLU A 346 -6.80 -18.67 10.19
N ALA A 347 -6.12 -18.07 9.20
CA ALA A 347 -5.96 -16.64 9.09
C ALA A 347 -7.31 -15.89 9.02
N ALA A 348 -8.26 -16.41 8.22
CA ALA A 348 -9.61 -15.87 8.06
C ALA A 348 -10.44 -16.02 9.33
N THR A 349 -10.37 -17.15 10.02
CA THR A 349 -11.09 -17.39 11.28
C THR A 349 -10.67 -16.39 12.36
N VAL A 350 -9.38 -16.14 12.51
CA VAL A 350 -8.91 -15.13 13.46
C VAL A 350 -9.29 -13.72 13.01
N TYR A 351 -9.42 -13.45 11.70
CA TYR A 351 -9.90 -12.16 11.19
C TYR A 351 -11.37 -11.95 11.54
N ASP A 352 -12.19 -13.00 11.46
CA ASP A 352 -13.61 -12.92 11.79
C ASP A 352 -13.81 -12.65 13.27
N HIS A 353 -13.08 -13.37 14.14
CA HIS A 353 -13.10 -13.10 15.58
C HIS A 353 -12.67 -11.66 15.88
N ALA A 354 -11.63 -11.18 15.18
CA ALA A 354 -11.16 -9.80 15.28
C ALA A 354 -12.24 -8.77 14.90
N ALA A 355 -12.87 -8.99 13.74
CA ALA A 355 -13.89 -8.12 13.19
C ALA A 355 -15.12 -8.07 14.11
N ILE A 356 -15.57 -9.23 14.61
CA ILE A 356 -16.69 -9.34 15.56
C ILE A 356 -16.37 -8.62 16.87
N GLN A 357 -15.16 -8.79 17.43
CA GLN A 357 -14.79 -8.08 18.66
C GLN A 357 -14.77 -6.56 18.49
N LEU A 358 -14.29 -6.07 17.34
CA LEU A 358 -14.15 -4.64 17.09
C LEU A 358 -15.45 -3.96 16.66
N ARG A 359 -16.30 -4.64 15.90
CA ARG A 359 -17.49 -4.04 15.26
C ARG A 359 -18.80 -4.59 15.80
N GLY A 360 -18.76 -5.64 16.62
CA GLY A 360 -19.94 -6.38 17.06
C GLY A 360 -20.41 -7.40 16.01
N PRO A 361 -21.13 -8.45 16.43
CA PRO A 361 -21.53 -9.55 15.54
C PRO A 361 -22.55 -9.15 14.46
N ALA A 362 -23.27 -8.04 14.63
CA ALA A 362 -24.25 -7.56 13.65
C ALA A 362 -23.61 -6.76 12.51
N ASP A 363 -22.51 -6.03 12.79
CA ASP A 363 -21.88 -5.09 11.85
C ASP A 363 -20.51 -5.57 11.36
N ALA A 364 -20.02 -6.70 11.87
CA ALA A 364 -18.79 -7.33 11.41
C ALA A 364 -19.03 -8.06 10.08
N LEU A 365 -18.35 -7.59 9.03
CA LEU A 365 -18.16 -8.38 7.82
C LEU A 365 -17.18 -9.51 8.14
N THR A 366 -17.67 -10.72 8.03
CA THR A 366 -16.95 -11.96 8.37
C THR A 366 -16.87 -12.85 7.15
N ASN A 367 -15.76 -13.57 7.06
CA ASN A 367 -15.47 -14.54 6.02
C ASN A 367 -16.36 -15.78 6.13
N PHE A 368 -16.69 -16.18 7.36
CA PHE A 368 -17.56 -17.28 7.69
C PHE A 368 -18.83 -16.78 8.35
N THR A 369 -19.98 -17.32 7.93
CA THR A 369 -21.26 -17.11 8.60
C THR A 369 -21.30 -17.88 9.93
N VAL A 370 -20.59 -17.39 10.97
CA VAL A 370 -20.51 -17.92 12.36
C VAL A 370 -20.24 -19.45 12.48
N PRO A 371 -19.06 -19.91 12.95
CA PRO A 371 -18.69 -21.33 12.92
C PRO A 371 -19.25 -22.18 14.10
N PRO A 372 -19.21 -23.53 13.99
CA PRO A 372 -19.84 -24.47 14.91
C PRO A 372 -19.23 -24.45 16.31
N THR A 373 -20.09 -24.69 17.30
CA THR A 373 -19.82 -24.80 18.75
C THR A 373 -18.48 -25.42 19.13
N GLU A 374 -17.52 -24.61 19.57
CA GLU A 374 -16.48 -24.99 20.54
C GLU A 374 -16.26 -23.85 21.54
N LEU A 375 -17.20 -23.74 22.47
CA LEU A 375 -17.11 -22.90 23.67
C LEU A 375 -17.22 -23.79 24.90
N SER A 376 -16.27 -24.71 25.04
CA SER A 376 -16.03 -25.38 26.30
C SER A 376 -14.65 -26.00 26.29
N LEU A 377 -13.66 -25.29 26.82
CA LEU A 377 -12.59 -25.85 27.63
C LEU A 377 -11.92 -24.68 28.36
N GLU A 378 -11.64 -24.92 29.65
CA GLU A 378 -10.92 -24.04 30.59
C GLU A 378 -11.72 -22.95 31.33
N LYS A 379 -12.59 -23.40 32.24
CA LYS A 379 -12.69 -22.80 33.58
C LYS A 379 -12.71 -23.89 34.65
N ASN A 380 -11.53 -24.37 35.01
CA ASN A 380 -11.29 -25.06 36.27
C ASN A 380 -10.05 -24.46 36.93
N VAL A 381 -10.24 -23.33 37.60
CA VAL A 381 -9.36 -22.90 38.70
C VAL A 381 -10.27 -22.41 39.83
N SER A 382 -10.23 -23.15 40.92
CA SER A 382 -10.90 -22.95 42.20
C SER A 382 -10.65 -21.57 42.79
N SER A 383 -11.72 -20.80 43.03
CA SER A 383 -11.67 -19.64 43.90
C SER A 383 -11.82 -20.07 45.36
N VAL A 384 -10.80 -19.74 46.14
CA VAL A 384 -10.69 -19.88 47.59
C VAL A 384 -11.77 -19.06 48.30
N ASP A 385 -12.38 -19.72 49.29
CA ASP A 385 -13.39 -19.21 50.22
C ASP A 385 -12.76 -18.21 51.20
N CYS A 386 -13.36 -17.03 51.32
CA CYS A 386 -13.11 -16.06 52.40
C CYS A 386 -14.45 -15.54 52.89
N GLY A 387 -15.11 -16.34 53.72
CA GLY A 387 -16.28 -15.90 54.48
C GLY A 387 -15.94 -14.77 55.45
N TYR A 388 -16.80 -13.76 55.50
CA TYR A 388 -17.03 -13.00 56.72
C TYR A 388 -18.53 -12.75 56.88
N ASN A 389 -19.01 -13.28 58.00
CA ASN A 389 -20.39 -13.34 58.45
C ASN A 389 -20.57 -12.23 59.48
N SER A 390 -21.57 -11.36 59.31
CA SER A 390 -22.19 -10.64 60.44
C SER A 390 -23.46 -9.89 59.98
N GLY A 391 -24.61 -10.55 60.13
CA GLY A 391 -25.87 -9.86 60.35
C GLY A 391 -26.17 -9.82 61.86
N TYR A 392 -26.61 -8.66 62.36
CA TYR A 392 -27.64 -8.43 63.40
C TYR A 392 -27.44 -7.05 64.06
N ARG A 393 -28.13 -6.02 63.55
CA ARG A 393 -29.31 -5.35 64.15
C ARG A 393 -29.63 -4.06 63.43
#